data_AF-A0A7G2M6L2-F1
#
_entry.id   AF-A0A7G2M6L2-F1
#
_cell.length_a   1.000
_cell.length_b   1.000
_cell.length_c   1.000
_cell.angle_alpha   90.00
_cell.angle_beta   90.00
_cell.angle_gamma   90.00
#
_symmetry.space_group_name_H-M   'P 1'
#
loop_
_entity.id
_entity.type
_entity.pdbx_description
1 polymer ?
#
loop_
_entity_poly.entity_id
_entity_poly.type
_entity_poly.pdbx_seq_one_letter_code
_entity_poly.pdbx_strand_id
1 'polypeptide(L)'
;MAGGKITAVDKSRRIDKEVDEIIKARLNPNARVTAISNRAVLVVFGGNRERMREMAFGSQEVNEYKETNGHLIRQPEIEQWAKDVYGFVCREFGEENVASFIVHLDETGPHAHCVFVPLTADGRLCSKEVIGGKNKVEARQHMRDLHIRFAEVNRRYGLDRGDDIHETGARHRSTAEYNRDLDRENAMLETLIDDNREQLRQLDDQIRKAEKRVKGLTTMIANLERQELELNDEIAQLEADIENGAGDVSELRCRIASLEAQLESTGQKLADKRLKFKNADRQLAELQDELHTVKEKRDTAQKNYH
;
A
#
# COMPACT_ATOMS: atom_id res chain seq x y z
N MET A 1 -29.85 -16.11 12.66
CA MET A 1 -31.06 -16.66 12.00
C MET A 1 -31.53 -17.89 12.76
N ALA A 2 -32.84 -18.10 12.85
CA ALA A 2 -33.44 -19.30 13.43
C ALA A 2 -34.60 -19.74 12.53
N GLY A 3 -34.60 -21.00 12.08
CA GLY A 3 -35.64 -21.52 11.18
C GLY A 3 -35.72 -20.77 9.84
N GLY A 4 -34.58 -20.35 9.30
CA GLY A 4 -34.49 -19.59 8.05
C GLY A 4 -35.01 -18.14 8.09
N LYS A 5 -35.38 -17.63 9.27
CA LYS A 5 -35.85 -16.25 9.45
C LYS A 5 -34.74 -15.34 9.99
N ILE A 6 -34.66 -14.13 9.44
CA ILE A 6 -33.79 -13.06 9.93
C ILE A 6 -34.48 -12.40 11.12
N THR A 7 -33.76 -12.33 12.23
CA THR A 7 -34.20 -11.70 13.47
C THR A 7 -33.08 -10.82 14.01
N ALA A 8 -33.41 -9.89 14.89
CA ALA A 8 -32.40 -9.20 15.69
C ALA A 8 -31.59 -10.21 16.51
N VAL A 9 -30.32 -9.88 16.76
CA VAL A 9 -29.44 -10.72 17.58
C VAL A 9 -29.93 -10.69 19.02
N ASP A 10 -30.27 -11.86 19.56
CA ASP A 10 -30.57 -12.02 20.98
C ASP A 10 -29.27 -12.10 21.78
N LYS A 11 -28.96 -11.02 22.50
CA LYS A 11 -27.74 -10.92 23.33
C LYS A 11 -27.89 -11.60 24.70
N SER A 12 -29.08 -12.09 25.06
CA SER A 12 -29.32 -12.72 26.36
C SER A 12 -28.92 -14.20 26.40
N ARG A 13 -28.94 -14.87 25.24
CA ARG A 13 -28.54 -16.28 25.10
C ARG A 13 -27.06 -16.36 24.71
N ARG A 14 -26.33 -17.22 25.41
CA ARG A 14 -24.92 -17.46 25.13
C ARG A 14 -24.79 -18.68 24.22
N ILE A 15 -23.90 -18.59 23.23
CA ILE A 15 -23.68 -19.64 22.23
C ILE A 15 -23.20 -20.95 22.88
N ASP A 16 -22.43 -20.89 23.97
CA ASP A 16 -22.00 -22.07 24.72
C ASP A 16 -23.17 -22.87 25.28
N LYS A 17 -24.22 -22.19 25.77
CA LYS A 17 -25.45 -22.85 26.23
C LYS A 17 -26.22 -23.52 25.09
N GLU A 18 -26.32 -22.90 23.92
CA GLU A 18 -26.96 -23.52 22.73
C GLU A 18 -26.23 -24.80 22.33
N VAL A 19 -24.90 -24.75 22.29
CA VAL A 19 -24.05 -25.91 21.99
C VAL A 19 -24.30 -27.03 23.00
N ASP A 20 -24.35 -26.70 24.29
CA ASP A 20 -24.61 -27.67 25.36
C ASP A 20 -26.02 -28.29 25.26
N GLU A 21 -27.02 -27.49 24.90
CA GLU A 21 -28.40 -27.95 24.69
C GLU A 21 -28.50 -28.92 23.52
N ILE A 22 -27.87 -28.61 22.38
CA ILE A 22 -27.82 -29.50 21.20
C ILE A 22 -27.13 -30.83 21.56
N ILE A 23 -25.98 -30.77 22.23
CA ILE A 23 -25.25 -31.97 22.66
C ILE A 23 -26.12 -32.79 23.61
N LYS A 24 -26.74 -32.17 24.62
CA LYS A 24 -27.57 -32.88 25.60
C LYS A 24 -28.79 -33.55 24.94
N ALA A 25 -29.37 -32.92 23.93
CA ALA A 25 -30.55 -33.43 23.26
C ALA A 25 -30.26 -34.56 22.26
N ARG A 26 -29.08 -34.57 21.62
CA ARG A 26 -28.83 -35.38 20.41
C ARG A 26 -27.59 -36.25 20.44
N LEU A 27 -26.72 -36.10 21.44
CA LEU A 27 -25.56 -36.97 21.60
C LEU A 27 -26.04 -38.40 21.89
N ASN A 28 -25.51 -39.36 21.14
CA ASN A 28 -25.73 -40.78 21.39
C ASN A 28 -25.21 -41.14 22.79
N PRO A 29 -26.02 -41.76 23.67
CA PRO A 29 -25.61 -42.11 25.04
C PRO A 29 -24.36 -43.01 25.12
N ASN A 30 -24.12 -43.80 24.06
CA ASN A 30 -22.97 -44.69 23.98
C ASN A 30 -21.75 -44.03 23.31
N ALA A 31 -21.86 -42.78 22.85
CA ALA A 31 -20.75 -42.06 22.23
C ALA A 31 -19.74 -41.60 23.27
N ARG A 32 -18.46 -41.84 23.00
CA ARG A 32 -17.35 -41.35 23.82
C ARG A 32 -17.15 -39.85 23.58
N VAL A 33 -17.38 -39.04 24.61
CA VAL A 33 -17.00 -37.61 24.64
C VAL A 33 -15.86 -37.43 25.63
N THR A 34 -14.81 -36.75 25.21
CA THR A 34 -13.61 -36.49 26.02
C THR A 34 -13.36 -35.00 26.17
N ALA A 35 -12.49 -34.60 27.09
CA ALA A 35 -12.11 -33.19 27.27
C ALA A 35 -11.47 -32.56 26.00
N ILE A 36 -10.90 -33.38 25.11
CA ILE A 36 -10.30 -32.94 23.84
C ILE A 36 -11.27 -33.00 22.66
N SER A 37 -12.53 -33.40 22.88
CA SER A 37 -13.52 -33.47 21.81
C SER A 37 -13.96 -32.05 21.40
N ASN A 38 -13.87 -31.73 20.11
CA ASN A 38 -14.39 -30.47 19.57
C ASN A 38 -15.91 -30.43 19.71
N ARG A 39 -16.41 -29.60 20.64
CA ARG A 39 -17.84 -29.42 20.93
C ARG A 39 -18.54 -28.53 19.92
N ALA A 40 -17.81 -27.64 19.27
CA ALA A 40 -18.33 -26.73 18.27
C ALA A 40 -17.28 -26.44 17.20
N VAL A 41 -17.75 -26.07 16.01
CA VAL A 41 -16.94 -25.55 14.91
C VAL A 41 -17.49 -24.17 14.55
N LEU A 42 -16.59 -23.18 14.50
CA LEU A 42 -16.89 -21.85 14.00
C LEU A 42 -16.40 -21.76 12.55
N VAL A 43 -17.29 -21.36 11.64
CA VAL A 43 -16.99 -21.08 10.25
C VAL A 43 -17.35 -19.63 9.96
N VAL A 44 -16.44 -18.92 9.29
CA VAL A 44 -16.67 -17.55 8.82
C VAL A 44 -16.98 -17.60 7.34
N PHE A 45 -18.11 -17.03 6.94
CA PHE A 45 -18.51 -16.89 5.54
C PHE A 45 -18.43 -15.43 5.12
N GLY A 46 -17.88 -15.16 3.95
CA GLY A 46 -17.74 -13.81 3.41
C GLY A 46 -17.19 -13.83 1.99
N GLY A 47 -16.80 -12.65 1.53
CA GLY A 47 -16.21 -12.41 0.22
C GLY A 47 -15.23 -11.24 0.29
N ASN A 48 -14.84 -10.69 -0.86
CA ASN A 48 -14.05 -9.47 -0.87
C ASN A 48 -14.85 -8.30 -0.26
N ARG A 49 -14.13 -7.41 0.44
CA ARG A 49 -14.70 -6.30 1.21
C ARG A 49 -15.65 -5.44 0.37
N GLU A 50 -15.25 -5.11 -0.84
CA GLU A 50 -15.99 -4.23 -1.75
C GLU A 50 -17.35 -4.81 -2.11
N ARG A 51 -17.38 -6.05 -2.62
CA ARG A 51 -18.64 -6.67 -3.02
C ARG A 51 -19.55 -6.95 -1.84
N MET A 52 -19.00 -7.39 -0.71
CA MET A 52 -19.77 -7.63 0.51
C MET A 52 -20.40 -6.33 1.04
N ARG A 53 -19.69 -5.19 0.97
CA ARG A 53 -20.24 -3.88 1.33
C ARG A 53 -21.29 -3.39 0.34
N GLU A 54 -21.07 -3.57 -0.95
CA GLU A 54 -22.05 -3.25 -1.98
C GLU A 54 -23.35 -4.04 -1.77
N MET A 55 -23.27 -5.34 -1.48
CA MET A 55 -24.45 -6.15 -1.14
C MET A 55 -25.14 -5.68 0.15
N ALA A 56 -24.36 -5.19 1.12
CA ALA A 56 -24.87 -4.79 2.43
C ALA A 56 -25.50 -3.39 2.44
N PHE A 57 -24.94 -2.46 1.69
CA PHE A 57 -25.25 -1.03 1.76
C PHE A 57 -25.46 -0.37 0.39
N GLY A 58 -25.29 -1.10 -0.72
CA GLY A 58 -25.43 -0.56 -2.07
C GLY A 58 -24.40 0.52 -2.36
N SER A 59 -24.84 1.60 -2.98
CA SER A 59 -24.01 2.79 -3.25
C SER A 59 -23.96 3.80 -2.09
N GLN A 60 -24.43 3.42 -0.90
CA GLN A 60 -24.38 4.31 0.27
C GLN A 60 -22.93 4.54 0.70
N GLU A 61 -22.62 5.77 1.09
CA GLU A 61 -21.30 6.15 1.57
C GLU A 61 -21.07 5.56 2.96
N VAL A 62 -20.06 4.67 3.05
CA VAL A 62 -19.63 4.02 4.29
C VAL A 62 -18.41 4.75 4.82
N ASN A 63 -18.55 5.35 6.00
CA ASN A 63 -17.46 6.03 6.67
C ASN A 63 -16.51 5.00 7.29
N GLU A 64 -15.29 4.89 6.77
CA GLU A 64 -14.28 3.98 7.34
C GLU A 64 -13.62 4.54 8.62
N TYR A 65 -13.59 5.87 8.76
CA TYR A 65 -12.87 6.55 9.84
C TYR A 65 -13.66 7.71 10.44
N LYS A 66 -13.64 7.82 11.78
CA LYS A 66 -14.05 8.97 12.61
C LYS A 66 -15.53 9.37 12.62
N GLU A 67 -16.32 9.04 11.61
CA GLU A 67 -17.75 9.32 11.57
C GLU A 67 -18.59 8.07 11.84
N THR A 68 -19.81 8.26 12.38
CA THR A 68 -20.72 7.14 12.65
C THR A 68 -21.44 6.72 11.38
N ASN A 69 -21.65 5.41 11.23
CA ASN A 69 -22.39 4.82 10.11
C ASN A 69 -23.89 4.61 10.45
N GLY A 70 -24.45 5.42 11.35
CA GLY A 70 -25.83 5.27 11.81
C GLY A 70 -26.90 5.57 10.75
N HIS A 71 -26.52 6.26 9.67
CA HIS A 71 -27.36 6.56 8.52
C HIS A 71 -27.53 5.37 7.56
N LEU A 72 -26.66 4.35 7.66
CA LEU A 72 -26.67 3.24 6.72
C LEU A 72 -27.92 2.39 6.87
N ILE A 73 -28.58 2.16 5.74
CA ILE A 73 -29.72 1.27 5.63
C ILE A 73 -29.25 -0.05 5.03
N ARG A 74 -29.47 -1.15 5.76
CA ARG A 74 -29.17 -2.50 5.27
C ARG A 74 -29.98 -2.81 4.01
N GLN A 75 -29.31 -3.32 2.98
CA GLN A 75 -29.92 -3.69 1.71
C GLN A 75 -30.50 -5.12 1.73
N PRO A 76 -31.52 -5.42 0.90
CA PRO A 76 -32.10 -6.77 0.83
C PRO A 76 -31.14 -7.84 0.27
N GLU A 77 -30.15 -7.46 -0.54
CA GLU A 77 -29.24 -8.41 -1.19
C GLU A 77 -28.40 -9.17 -0.16
N ILE A 78 -27.82 -8.49 0.84
CA ILE A 78 -27.08 -9.17 1.91
C ILE A 78 -27.96 -10.09 2.77
N GLU A 79 -29.25 -9.76 2.92
CA GLU A 79 -30.21 -10.62 3.61
C GLU A 79 -30.48 -11.90 2.82
N GLN A 80 -30.62 -11.79 1.50
CA GLN A 80 -30.81 -12.95 0.63
C GLN A 80 -29.54 -13.81 0.61
N TRP A 81 -28.36 -13.19 0.54
CA TRP A 81 -27.08 -13.89 0.67
C TRP A 81 -27.00 -14.65 1.98
N ALA A 82 -27.33 -14.01 3.10
CA ALA A 82 -27.31 -14.66 4.41
C ALA A 82 -28.24 -15.89 4.46
N LYS A 83 -29.46 -15.78 3.91
CA LYS A 83 -30.43 -16.89 3.82
C LYS A 83 -29.89 -18.04 2.98
N ASP A 84 -29.27 -17.75 1.84
CA ASP A 84 -28.74 -18.77 0.94
C ASP A 84 -27.52 -19.48 1.56
N VAL A 85 -26.64 -18.75 2.25
CA VAL A 85 -25.52 -19.30 3.02
C VAL A 85 -26.01 -20.15 4.18
N TYR A 86 -27.01 -19.71 4.94
CA TYR A 86 -27.60 -20.52 6.00
C TYR A 86 -28.24 -21.79 5.46
N GLY A 87 -28.99 -21.70 4.35
CA GLY A 87 -29.53 -22.87 3.68
C GLY A 87 -28.44 -23.85 3.23
N PHE A 88 -27.29 -23.36 2.78
CA PHE A 88 -26.12 -24.19 2.49
C PHE A 88 -25.59 -24.89 3.74
N VAL A 89 -25.37 -24.14 4.84
CA VAL A 89 -24.95 -24.71 6.13
C VAL A 89 -25.91 -25.79 6.62
N CYS A 90 -27.22 -25.56 6.55
CA CYS A 90 -28.23 -26.53 6.96
C CYS A 90 -28.17 -27.82 6.13
N ARG A 91 -27.90 -27.73 4.82
CA ARG A 91 -27.75 -28.90 3.94
C ARG A 91 -26.46 -29.67 4.21
N GLU A 92 -25.36 -28.97 4.48
CA GLU A 92 -24.05 -29.60 4.68
C GLU A 92 -23.89 -30.18 6.09
N PHE A 93 -24.42 -29.50 7.11
CA PHE A 93 -24.15 -29.82 8.52
C PHE A 93 -25.40 -30.17 9.33
N GLY A 94 -26.61 -30.05 8.79
CA GLY A 94 -27.87 -30.26 9.51
C GLY A 94 -28.31 -29.00 10.25
N GLU A 95 -29.55 -28.55 10.05
CA GLU A 95 -30.08 -27.34 10.70
C GLU A 95 -30.07 -27.47 12.22
N GLU A 96 -30.40 -28.66 12.72
CA GLU A 96 -30.48 -28.98 14.13
C GLU A 96 -29.09 -29.10 14.81
N ASN A 97 -28.01 -29.03 14.04
CA ASN A 97 -26.64 -28.91 14.52
C ASN A 97 -26.19 -27.43 14.63
N VAL A 98 -26.90 -26.49 14.00
CA VAL A 98 -26.52 -25.07 14.00
C VAL A 98 -26.90 -24.43 15.34
N ALA A 99 -25.89 -24.07 16.12
CA ALA A 99 -26.06 -23.39 17.40
C ALA A 99 -26.22 -21.86 17.23
N SER A 100 -25.57 -21.28 16.23
CA SER A 100 -25.64 -19.84 15.97
C SER A 100 -25.30 -19.50 14.52
N PHE A 101 -26.00 -18.51 13.96
CA PHE A 101 -25.68 -17.91 12.67
C PHE A 101 -25.93 -16.40 12.74
N ILE A 102 -24.87 -15.61 12.77
CA ILE A 102 -24.90 -14.15 12.97
C ILE A 102 -24.19 -13.47 11.81
N VAL A 103 -24.82 -12.46 11.22
CA VAL A 103 -24.22 -11.62 10.17
C VAL A 103 -23.77 -10.31 10.80
N HIS A 104 -22.49 -10.02 10.69
CA HIS A 104 -21.85 -8.80 11.15
C HIS A 104 -21.81 -7.81 10.00
N LEU A 105 -22.35 -6.61 10.23
CA LEU A 105 -22.37 -5.48 9.28
C LEU A 105 -21.69 -4.23 9.89
N ASP A 106 -21.18 -4.36 11.11
CA ASP A 106 -20.61 -3.32 11.96
C ASP A 106 -19.06 -3.38 12.02
N GLU A 107 -18.47 -4.28 11.25
CA GLU A 107 -17.01 -4.44 11.10
C GLU A 107 -16.54 -3.98 9.71
N THR A 108 -15.23 -4.00 9.47
CA THR A 108 -14.62 -3.53 8.21
C THR A 108 -15.20 -4.20 6.97
N GLY A 109 -15.51 -5.50 7.04
CA GLY A 109 -16.12 -6.25 5.94
C GLY A 109 -17.34 -7.03 6.43
N PRO A 110 -18.50 -6.91 5.78
CA PRO A 110 -19.65 -7.74 6.10
C PRO A 110 -19.34 -9.24 5.98
N HIS A 111 -19.67 -10.02 7.01
CA HIS A 111 -19.42 -11.47 7.04
C HIS A 111 -20.36 -12.18 8.02
N ALA A 112 -20.47 -13.50 7.91
CA ALA A 112 -21.31 -14.31 8.79
C ALA A 112 -20.46 -15.26 9.64
N HIS A 113 -20.75 -15.31 10.94
CA HIS A 113 -20.24 -16.33 11.87
C HIS A 113 -21.29 -17.42 12.01
N CYS A 114 -20.91 -18.65 11.68
CA CYS A 114 -21.72 -19.83 11.88
C CYS A 114 -21.05 -20.76 12.89
N VAL A 115 -21.75 -21.04 13.99
CA VAL A 115 -21.33 -22.02 14.99
C VAL A 115 -22.25 -23.21 14.91
N PHE A 116 -21.69 -24.40 14.69
CA PHE A 116 -22.45 -25.65 14.70
C PHE A 116 -21.74 -26.73 15.53
N VAL A 117 -22.53 -27.66 16.05
CA VAL A 117 -22.05 -28.84 16.78
C VAL A 117 -21.76 -29.95 15.75
N PRO A 118 -20.54 -30.50 15.69
CA PRO A 118 -20.18 -31.50 14.70
C PRO A 118 -20.68 -32.90 15.12
N LEU A 119 -22.00 -33.06 15.19
CA LEU A 119 -22.63 -34.37 15.38
C LEU A 119 -22.76 -35.08 14.05
N THR A 120 -22.27 -36.30 13.99
CA THR A 120 -22.49 -37.23 12.87
C THR A 120 -23.94 -37.72 12.86
N ALA A 121 -24.38 -38.31 11.75
CA ALA A 121 -25.73 -38.85 11.61
C ALA A 121 -26.09 -39.92 12.67
N ASP A 122 -25.08 -40.66 13.17
CA ASP A 122 -25.23 -41.65 14.25
C ASP A 122 -25.09 -41.05 15.68
N GLY A 123 -25.06 -39.72 15.79
CA GLY A 123 -25.06 -38.97 17.06
C GLY A 123 -23.73 -38.93 17.79
N ARG A 124 -22.59 -39.17 17.11
CA ARG A 124 -21.25 -39.01 17.70
C ARG A 124 -20.73 -37.59 17.52
N LEU A 125 -20.03 -37.07 18.51
CA LEU A 125 -19.32 -35.80 18.42
C LEU A 125 -17.97 -36.00 17.70
N CYS A 126 -17.91 -35.73 16.40
CA CYS A 126 -16.74 -36.03 15.56
C CYS A 126 -16.48 -34.95 14.49
N SER A 127 -15.85 -33.84 14.90
CA SER A 127 -15.41 -32.77 13.98
C SER A 127 -14.57 -33.26 12.80
N LYS A 128 -13.69 -34.25 13.03
CA LYS A 128 -12.84 -34.79 11.97
C LYS A 128 -13.68 -35.42 10.84
N GLU A 129 -14.70 -36.19 11.19
CA GLU A 129 -15.55 -36.88 10.23
C GLU A 129 -16.47 -35.88 9.51
N VAL A 130 -17.04 -34.93 10.24
CA VAL A 130 -17.95 -33.91 9.69
C VAL A 130 -17.24 -32.93 8.74
N ILE A 131 -16.00 -32.54 9.02
CA ILE A 131 -15.27 -31.50 8.24
C ILE A 131 -14.19 -32.06 7.32
N GLY A 132 -13.64 -33.24 7.63
CA GLY A 132 -12.41 -33.71 7.00
C GLY A 132 -12.40 -35.21 6.67
N GLY A 133 -13.49 -35.94 6.82
CA GLY A 133 -13.47 -37.39 6.60
C GLY A 133 -12.49 -38.16 7.51
N LYS A 134 -12.04 -39.34 7.07
CA LYS A 134 -11.31 -40.28 7.95
C LYS A 134 -9.81 -40.01 7.99
N ASN A 135 -9.23 -39.46 6.93
CA ASN A 135 -7.79 -39.26 6.76
C ASN A 135 -7.47 -37.91 6.08
N LYS A 136 -6.18 -37.54 6.01
CA LYS A 136 -5.74 -36.24 5.47
C LYS A 136 -6.07 -36.03 3.98
N VAL A 137 -6.10 -37.10 3.20
CA VAL A 137 -6.38 -37.04 1.76
C VAL A 137 -7.87 -36.75 1.55
N GLU A 138 -8.73 -37.51 2.23
CA GLU A 138 -10.17 -37.24 2.27
C GLU A 138 -10.47 -35.84 2.80
N ALA A 139 -9.76 -35.38 3.84
CA ALA A 139 -9.97 -34.04 4.39
C ALA A 139 -9.71 -32.94 3.36
N ARG A 140 -8.62 -33.08 2.61
CA ARG A 140 -8.25 -32.13 1.58
C ARG A 140 -9.29 -32.13 0.46
N GLN A 141 -9.70 -33.31 -0.01
CA GLN A 141 -10.70 -33.42 -1.07
C GLN A 141 -12.04 -32.85 -0.61
N HIS A 142 -12.50 -33.25 0.57
CA HIS A 142 -13.76 -32.77 1.15
C HIS A 142 -13.77 -31.25 1.31
N MET A 143 -12.67 -30.66 1.80
CA MET A 143 -12.56 -29.20 1.91
C MET A 143 -12.60 -28.51 0.54
N ARG A 144 -11.93 -29.07 -0.47
CA ARG A 144 -11.98 -28.55 -1.85
C ARG A 144 -13.40 -28.63 -2.41
N ASP A 145 -14.07 -29.76 -2.26
CA ASP A 145 -15.43 -29.97 -2.75
C ASP A 145 -16.43 -29.05 -2.03
N LEU A 146 -16.26 -28.84 -0.73
CA LEU A 146 -17.06 -27.91 0.06
C LEU A 146 -16.92 -26.48 -0.48
N HIS A 147 -15.70 -26.03 -0.80
CA HIS A 147 -15.47 -24.71 -1.39
C HIS A 147 -16.02 -24.60 -2.82
N ILE A 148 -16.00 -25.68 -3.60
CA ILE A 148 -16.62 -25.71 -4.94
C ILE A 148 -18.15 -25.56 -4.84
N ARG A 149 -18.80 -26.37 -3.98
CA ARG A 149 -20.25 -26.28 -3.76
C ARG A 149 -20.66 -24.93 -3.18
N PHE A 150 -19.87 -24.39 -2.26
CA PHE A 150 -20.13 -23.06 -1.70
C PHE A 150 -20.02 -21.95 -2.77
N ALA A 151 -19.06 -22.06 -3.68
CA ALA A 151 -18.92 -21.12 -4.79
C ALA A 151 -20.15 -21.08 -5.71
N GLU A 152 -20.90 -22.18 -5.86
CA GLU A 152 -22.16 -22.18 -6.61
C GLU A 152 -23.23 -21.30 -5.95
N VAL A 153 -23.29 -21.30 -4.62
CA VAL A 153 -24.17 -20.42 -3.83
C VAL A 153 -23.74 -18.96 -4.00
N ASN A 154 -22.43 -18.71 -3.94
CA ASN A 154 -21.86 -17.37 -4.00
C ASN A 154 -21.90 -16.73 -5.41
N ARG A 155 -21.91 -17.55 -6.48
CA ARG A 155 -21.86 -17.06 -7.87
C ARG A 155 -22.96 -16.06 -8.21
N ARG A 156 -24.18 -16.27 -7.70
CA ARG A 156 -25.31 -15.34 -7.93
C ARG A 156 -25.10 -13.94 -7.34
N TYR A 157 -24.15 -13.83 -6.41
CA TYR A 157 -23.77 -12.58 -5.75
C TYR A 157 -22.48 -12.00 -6.32
N GLY A 158 -21.95 -12.51 -7.43
CA GLY A 158 -20.68 -12.04 -8.00
C GLY A 158 -19.47 -12.40 -7.14
N LEU A 159 -19.56 -13.47 -6.36
CA LEU A 159 -18.46 -13.99 -5.54
C LEU A 159 -18.00 -15.33 -6.12
N ASP A 160 -16.71 -15.43 -6.40
CA ASP A 160 -16.09 -16.63 -6.95
C ASP A 160 -15.32 -17.44 -5.90
N ARG A 161 -14.96 -18.66 -6.28
CA ARG A 161 -14.08 -19.51 -5.47
C ARG A 161 -12.69 -18.88 -5.39
N GLY A 162 -12.10 -18.87 -4.20
CA GLY A 162 -10.69 -18.50 -4.05
C GLY A 162 -9.73 -19.44 -4.78
N ASP A 163 -8.54 -18.92 -5.08
CA ASP A 163 -7.45 -19.65 -5.72
C ASP A 163 -6.95 -20.81 -4.85
N ASP A 164 -6.28 -21.78 -5.48
CA ASP A 164 -5.72 -22.90 -4.73
C ASP A 164 -4.57 -22.45 -3.83
N ILE A 165 -4.58 -22.90 -2.58
CA ILE A 165 -3.52 -22.62 -1.60
C ILE A 165 -2.14 -23.11 -2.06
N HIS A 166 -2.09 -24.15 -2.91
CA HIS A 166 -0.85 -24.66 -3.47
C HIS A 166 -0.24 -23.73 -4.53
N GLU A 167 -1.06 -22.92 -5.18
CA GLU A 167 -0.62 -21.94 -6.19
C GLU A 167 -0.27 -20.61 -5.51
N THR A 168 -1.10 -20.19 -4.55
CA THR A 168 -0.94 -18.90 -3.87
C THR A 168 0.06 -18.92 -2.72
N GLY A 169 0.31 -20.09 -2.10
CA GLY A 169 1.10 -20.19 -0.87
C GLY A 169 0.45 -19.50 0.33
N ALA A 170 -0.84 -19.14 0.25
CA ALA A 170 -1.54 -18.40 1.28
C ALA A 170 -1.53 -19.17 2.61
N ARG A 171 -1.39 -18.45 3.73
CA ARG A 171 -1.53 -19.02 5.08
C ARG A 171 -2.58 -18.25 5.85
N HIS A 172 -3.36 -18.96 6.67
CA HIS A 172 -4.24 -18.31 7.62
C HIS A 172 -3.41 -17.45 8.57
N ARG A 173 -3.89 -16.23 8.82
CA ARG A 173 -3.36 -15.31 9.81
C ARG A 173 -4.51 -14.95 10.74
N SER A 174 -4.26 -14.94 12.03
CA SER A 174 -5.24 -14.40 12.98
C SER A 174 -5.38 -12.88 12.77
N THR A 175 -6.53 -12.30 13.13
CA THR A 175 -6.73 -10.83 13.06
C THR A 175 -5.65 -10.08 13.84
N ALA A 176 -5.25 -10.59 15.02
CA ALA A 176 -4.20 -10.00 15.83
C ALA A 176 -2.81 -10.09 15.17
N GLU A 177 -2.52 -11.18 14.47
CA GLU A 177 -1.27 -11.33 13.70
C GLU A 177 -1.26 -10.37 12.50
N TYR A 178 -2.35 -10.34 11.73
CA TYR A 178 -2.50 -9.43 10.59
C TYR A 178 -2.34 -7.96 11.00
N ASN A 179 -3.02 -7.53 12.06
CA ASN A 179 -2.92 -6.16 12.55
C ASN A 179 -1.50 -5.83 13.04
N ARG A 180 -0.82 -6.75 13.74
CA ARG A 180 0.57 -6.54 14.16
C ARG A 180 1.53 -6.41 12.98
N ASP A 181 1.33 -7.20 11.93
CA ASP A 181 2.15 -7.12 10.73
C ASP A 181 1.91 -5.81 9.98
N LEU A 182 0.65 -5.37 9.86
CA LEU A 182 0.29 -4.05 9.32
C LEU A 182 0.88 -2.91 10.15
N ASP A 183 0.77 -2.95 11.48
CA ASP A 183 1.33 -1.93 12.37
C ASP A 183 2.85 -1.83 12.20
N ARG A 184 3.53 -2.98 12.05
CA ARG A 184 4.96 -3.04 11.79
C ARG A 184 5.31 -2.43 10.43
N GLU A 185 4.57 -2.80 9.39
CA GLU A 185 4.76 -2.27 8.03
C GLU A 185 4.54 -0.76 7.99
N ASN A 186 3.47 -0.28 8.63
CA ASN A 186 3.18 1.15 8.76
C ASN A 186 4.28 1.90 9.51
N ALA A 187 4.79 1.36 10.62
CA ALA A 187 5.89 1.97 11.35
C ALA A 187 7.19 2.06 10.51
N MET A 188 7.46 1.04 9.68
CA MET A 188 8.58 1.04 8.75
C MET A 188 8.40 2.08 7.63
N LEU A 189 7.20 2.17 7.06
CA LEU A 189 6.87 3.15 6.03
C LEU A 189 6.93 4.58 6.57
N GLU A 190 6.44 4.82 7.79
CA GLU A 190 6.52 6.12 8.46
C GLU A 190 7.97 6.55 8.64
N THR A 191 8.83 5.65 9.16
CA THR A 191 10.27 5.90 9.28
C THR A 191 10.90 6.23 7.93
N LEU A 192 10.58 5.45 6.88
CA LEU A 192 11.10 5.68 5.53
C LEU A 192 10.64 7.01 4.93
N ILE A 193 9.39 7.41 5.17
CA ILE A 193 8.85 8.70 4.72
C ILE A 193 9.62 9.85 5.39
N ASP A 194 9.87 9.76 6.69
CA ASP A 194 10.59 10.79 7.44
C ASP A 194 12.07 10.87 7.05
N ASP A 195 12.74 9.73 6.89
CA ASP A 195 14.12 9.68 6.39
C ASP A 195 14.22 10.32 5.00
N ASN A 196 13.30 9.98 4.08
CA ASN A 196 13.27 10.59 2.75
C ASN A 196 12.96 12.10 2.82
N ARG A 197 12.10 12.56 3.74
CA ARG A 197 11.85 14.02 3.93
C ARG A 197 13.13 14.73 4.34
N GLU A 198 13.90 14.15 5.25
CA GLU A 198 15.16 14.74 5.69
C GLU A 198 16.20 14.76 4.56
N GLN A 199 16.34 13.68 3.81
CA GLN A 199 17.19 13.63 2.62
C GLN A 199 16.81 14.69 1.59
N LEU A 200 15.51 14.86 1.30
CA LEU A 200 15.04 15.90 0.39
C LEU A 200 15.40 17.30 0.87
N ARG A 201 15.29 17.59 2.18
CA ARG A 201 15.70 18.89 2.74
C ARG A 201 17.19 19.15 2.54
N GLN A 202 18.01 18.13 2.77
CA GLN A 202 19.46 18.22 2.59
C GLN A 202 19.85 18.43 1.12
N LEU A 203 19.21 17.72 0.20
CA LEU A 203 19.40 17.89 -1.25
C LEU A 203 18.98 19.28 -1.71
N ASP A 204 17.83 19.79 -1.23
CA ASP A 204 17.38 21.15 -1.53
C ASP A 204 18.41 22.22 -1.12
N ASP A 205 19.03 22.10 0.07
CA ASP A 205 20.07 23.03 0.52
C ASP A 205 21.34 22.92 -0.35
N GLN A 206 21.73 21.70 -0.74
CA GLN A 206 22.87 21.48 -1.65
C GLN A 206 22.60 22.07 -3.04
N ILE A 207 21.41 21.87 -3.60
CA ILE A 207 20.98 22.45 -4.88
C ILE A 207 21.04 23.97 -4.80
N ARG A 208 20.49 24.60 -3.75
CA ARG A 208 20.55 26.07 -3.58
C ARG A 208 21.99 26.59 -3.54
N LYS A 209 22.92 25.86 -2.91
CA LYS A 209 24.35 26.22 -2.91
C LYS A 209 24.97 26.06 -4.30
N ALA A 210 24.65 24.98 -5.01
CA ALA A 210 25.11 24.72 -6.37
C ALA A 210 24.60 25.78 -7.36
N GLU A 211 23.31 26.13 -7.30
CA GLU A 211 22.70 27.21 -8.10
C GLU A 211 23.40 28.55 -7.88
N LYS A 212 23.67 28.92 -6.62
CA LYS A 212 24.44 30.14 -6.29
C LYS A 212 25.83 30.11 -6.90
N ARG A 213 26.51 28.96 -6.89
CA ARG A 213 27.83 28.77 -7.48
C ARG A 213 27.80 28.92 -9.01
N VAL A 214 26.84 28.27 -9.66
CA VAL A 214 26.60 28.37 -11.11
C VAL A 214 26.39 29.84 -11.48
N LYS A 215 25.45 30.52 -10.81
CA LYS A 215 25.16 31.95 -11.04
C LYS A 215 26.39 32.84 -10.85
N GLY A 216 27.14 32.64 -9.77
CA GLY A 216 28.36 33.41 -9.50
C GLY A 216 29.43 33.22 -10.59
N LEU A 217 29.60 31.98 -11.07
CA LEU A 217 30.53 31.67 -12.17
C LEU A 217 30.06 32.29 -13.49
N THR A 218 28.75 32.24 -13.80
CA THR A 218 28.18 32.93 -14.96
C THR A 218 28.51 34.42 -14.95
N THR A 219 28.31 35.11 -13.82
CA THR A 219 28.66 36.53 -13.69
C THR A 219 30.16 36.79 -13.86
N MET A 220 31.02 35.94 -13.29
CA MET A 220 32.47 36.08 -13.46
C MET A 220 32.90 35.89 -14.93
N ILE A 221 32.31 34.93 -15.63
CA ILE A 221 32.56 34.68 -17.06
C ILE A 221 32.14 35.91 -17.87
N ALA A 222 30.92 36.39 -17.70
CA ALA A 222 30.42 37.57 -18.42
C ALA A 222 31.28 38.83 -18.18
N ASN A 223 31.76 39.02 -16.94
CA ASN A 223 32.67 40.13 -16.62
C ASN A 223 34.03 40.01 -17.33
N LEU A 224 34.59 38.79 -17.39
CA LEU A 224 35.86 38.54 -18.08
C LEU A 224 35.72 38.65 -19.60
N GLU A 225 34.61 38.21 -20.17
CA GLU A 225 34.30 38.38 -21.61
C GLU A 225 34.16 39.85 -21.98
N ARG A 226 33.53 40.66 -21.12
CA ARG A 226 33.48 42.12 -21.29
C ARG A 226 34.88 42.75 -21.22
N GLN A 227 35.70 42.32 -20.27
CA GLN A 227 37.08 42.81 -20.15
C GLN A 227 37.92 42.42 -21.39
N GLU A 228 37.75 41.22 -21.93
CA GLU A 228 38.40 40.77 -23.16
C GLU A 228 38.01 41.67 -24.34
N LEU A 229 36.72 42.01 -24.47
CA LEU A 229 36.23 42.94 -25.49
C LEU A 229 36.84 44.34 -25.34
N GLU A 230 36.79 44.91 -24.13
CA GLU A 230 37.35 46.24 -23.83
C GLU A 230 38.86 46.31 -24.14
N LEU A 231 39.62 45.27 -23.80
CA LEU A 231 41.05 45.18 -24.10
C LEU A 231 41.32 45.08 -25.62
N ASN A 232 40.53 44.28 -26.34
CA ASN A 232 40.66 44.16 -27.79
C ASN A 232 40.33 45.48 -28.51
N ASP A 233 39.29 46.18 -28.06
CA ASP A 233 38.90 47.49 -28.61
C ASP A 233 40.00 48.54 -28.36
N GLU A 234 40.63 48.56 -27.17
CA GLU A 234 41.76 49.46 -26.86
C GLU A 234 42.98 49.14 -27.75
N ILE A 235 43.29 47.85 -27.96
CA ILE A 235 44.37 47.43 -28.87
C ILE A 235 44.08 47.91 -30.29
N ALA A 236 42.88 47.65 -30.83
CA ALA A 236 42.50 48.04 -32.18
C ALA A 236 42.56 49.55 -32.41
N GLN A 237 42.17 50.35 -31.40
CA GLN A 237 42.27 51.81 -31.47
C GLN A 237 43.74 52.27 -31.52
N LEU A 238 44.61 51.69 -30.70
CA LEU A 238 46.04 52.04 -30.69
C LEU A 238 46.73 51.61 -32.00
N GLU A 239 46.33 50.48 -32.59
CA GLU A 239 46.81 50.06 -33.91
C GLU A 239 46.39 51.05 -35.00
N ALA A 240 45.14 51.52 -34.99
CA ALA A 240 44.65 52.55 -35.90
C ALA A 240 45.37 53.89 -35.71
N ASP A 241 45.70 54.29 -34.48
CA ASP A 241 46.46 55.50 -34.20
C ASP A 241 47.88 55.42 -34.79
N ILE A 242 48.53 54.24 -34.71
CA ILE A 242 49.83 53.98 -35.36
C ILE A 242 49.71 54.10 -36.89
N GLU A 243 48.69 53.51 -37.51
CA GLU A 243 48.48 53.57 -38.96
C GLU A 243 48.24 55.00 -39.47
N ASN A 244 47.53 55.82 -38.70
CA ASN A 244 47.23 57.22 -39.02
C ASN A 244 48.38 58.18 -38.66
N GLY A 245 49.48 57.69 -38.09
CA GLY A 245 50.61 58.51 -37.67
C GLY A 245 50.30 59.43 -36.48
N ALA A 246 49.31 59.08 -35.67
CA ALA A 246 48.89 59.85 -34.51
C ALA A 246 49.63 59.38 -33.25
N GLY A 247 50.64 60.14 -32.80
CA GLY A 247 51.38 59.89 -31.55
C GLY A 247 52.77 59.27 -31.72
N ASP A 248 53.41 58.94 -30.60
CA ASP A 248 54.73 58.28 -30.60
C ASP A 248 54.57 56.77 -30.78
N VAL A 249 54.99 56.27 -31.94
CA VAL A 249 54.91 54.85 -32.33
C VAL A 249 55.59 53.93 -31.30
N SER A 250 56.68 54.36 -30.68
CA SER A 250 57.39 53.54 -29.69
C SER A 250 56.59 53.39 -28.40
N GLU A 251 55.91 54.46 -27.96
CA GLU A 251 55.07 54.46 -26.77
C GLU A 251 53.79 53.64 -27.00
N LEU A 252 53.12 53.83 -28.14
CA LEU A 252 51.92 53.08 -28.52
C LEU A 252 52.19 51.57 -28.61
N ARG A 253 53.32 51.16 -29.20
CA ARG A 253 53.71 49.74 -29.25
C ARG A 253 53.99 49.14 -27.87
N CYS A 254 54.59 49.91 -26.96
CA CYS A 254 54.81 49.45 -25.59
C CYS A 254 53.47 49.24 -24.86
N ARG A 255 52.51 50.14 -25.09
CA ARG A 255 51.15 50.02 -24.54
C ARG A 255 50.40 48.81 -25.10
N ILE A 256 50.43 48.59 -26.41
CA ILE A 256 49.84 47.41 -27.07
C ILE A 256 50.39 46.13 -26.45
N ALA A 257 51.72 45.99 -26.34
CA ALA A 257 52.34 44.79 -25.74
C ALA A 257 51.88 44.55 -24.28
N SER A 258 51.66 45.62 -23.52
CA SER A 258 51.12 45.51 -22.16
C SER A 258 49.65 45.06 -22.13
N LEU A 259 48.83 45.54 -23.07
CA LEU A 259 47.43 45.14 -23.21
C LEU A 259 47.30 43.70 -23.71
N GLU A 260 48.14 43.26 -24.65
CA GLU A 260 48.21 41.88 -25.11
C GLU A 260 48.54 40.91 -23.96
N ALA A 261 49.49 41.27 -23.09
CA ALA A 261 49.80 40.47 -21.90
C ALA A 261 48.61 40.40 -20.91
N GLN A 262 47.85 41.49 -20.76
CA GLN A 262 46.63 41.50 -19.96
C GLN A 262 45.51 40.67 -20.60
N LEU A 263 45.39 40.70 -21.92
CA LEU A 263 44.44 39.90 -22.70
C LEU A 263 44.74 38.41 -22.51
N GLU A 264 46.00 38.00 -22.62
CA GLU A 264 46.42 36.61 -22.37
C GLU A 264 46.07 36.16 -20.95
N SER A 265 46.39 36.99 -19.94
CA SER A 265 46.03 36.71 -18.54
C SER A 265 44.51 36.59 -18.34
N THR A 266 43.73 37.44 -19.02
CA THR A 266 42.26 37.43 -18.97
C THR A 266 41.71 36.16 -19.62
N GLY A 267 42.25 35.75 -20.77
CA GLY A 267 41.91 34.50 -21.46
C GLY A 267 42.18 33.26 -20.60
N GLN A 268 43.31 33.20 -19.90
CA GLN A 268 43.62 32.10 -18.97
C GLN A 268 42.61 32.02 -17.81
N LYS A 269 42.25 33.17 -17.21
CA LYS A 269 41.22 33.24 -16.15
C LYS A 269 39.86 32.80 -16.68
N LEU A 270 39.49 33.21 -17.90
CA LEU A 270 38.23 32.86 -18.53
C LEU A 270 38.14 31.34 -18.76
N ALA A 271 39.21 30.72 -19.26
CA ALA A 271 39.28 29.27 -19.43
C ALA A 271 39.10 28.51 -18.10
N ASP A 272 39.76 28.94 -17.03
CA ASP A 272 39.59 28.39 -15.68
C ASP A 272 38.13 28.52 -15.18
N LYS A 273 37.52 29.70 -15.35
CA LYS A 273 36.12 29.92 -14.93
C LYS A 273 35.13 29.08 -15.75
N ARG A 274 35.32 28.96 -17.06
CA ARG A 274 34.49 28.11 -17.93
C ARG A 274 34.58 26.64 -17.53
N LEU A 275 35.78 26.13 -17.20
CA LEU A 275 35.94 24.76 -16.69
C LEU A 275 35.23 24.57 -15.34
N LYS A 276 35.39 25.51 -14.40
CA LYS A 276 34.71 25.48 -13.10
C LYS A 276 33.19 25.55 -13.24
N PHE A 277 32.69 26.35 -14.19
CA PHE A 277 31.27 26.45 -14.51
C PHE A 277 30.73 25.11 -14.98
N LYS A 278 31.36 24.49 -16.00
CA LYS A 278 30.95 23.19 -16.53
C LYS A 278 30.87 22.11 -15.43
N ASN A 279 31.83 22.10 -14.52
CA ASN A 279 31.82 21.16 -13.39
C ASN A 279 30.70 21.45 -12.38
N ALA A 280 30.46 22.72 -12.06
CA ALA A 280 29.39 23.11 -11.14
C ALA A 280 28.00 22.84 -11.73
N ASP A 281 27.82 23.07 -13.03
CA ASP A 281 26.58 22.82 -13.77
C ASP A 281 26.26 21.32 -13.81
N ARG A 282 27.27 20.47 -14.09
CA ARG A 282 27.12 19.01 -13.98
C ARG A 282 26.73 18.55 -12.58
N GLN A 283 27.39 19.08 -11.55
CA GLN A 283 27.05 18.76 -10.15
C GLN A 283 25.61 19.17 -9.80
N LEU A 284 25.15 20.32 -10.30
CA LEU A 284 23.77 20.75 -10.10
C LEU A 284 22.77 19.78 -10.75
N ALA A 285 23.04 19.33 -11.98
CA ALA A 285 22.20 18.34 -12.67
C ALA A 285 22.15 17.01 -11.91
N GLU A 286 23.29 16.50 -11.44
CA GLU A 286 23.36 15.27 -10.64
C GLU A 286 22.52 15.36 -9.35
N LEU A 287 22.59 16.48 -8.65
CA LEU A 287 21.78 16.72 -7.44
C LEU A 287 20.27 16.80 -7.75
N GLN A 288 19.90 17.39 -8.89
CA GLN A 288 18.50 17.48 -9.32
C GLN A 288 17.92 16.10 -9.65
N ASP A 289 18.70 15.23 -10.30
CA ASP A 289 18.30 13.84 -10.59
C ASP A 289 18.14 13.01 -9.30
N GLU A 290 19.06 13.20 -8.33
CA GLU A 290 18.96 12.54 -7.03
C GLU A 290 17.73 13.00 -6.24
N LEU A 291 17.44 14.31 -6.24
CA LEU A 291 16.23 14.87 -5.64
C LEU A 291 14.96 14.25 -6.23
N HIS A 292 14.91 14.10 -7.56
CA HIS A 292 13.78 13.48 -8.24
C HIS A 292 13.60 12.02 -7.79
N THR A 293 14.68 11.25 -7.76
CA THR A 293 14.68 9.84 -7.34
C THR A 293 14.19 9.67 -5.89
N VAL A 294 14.69 10.48 -4.95
CA VAL A 294 14.26 10.41 -3.54
C VAL A 294 12.80 10.83 -3.40
N LYS A 295 12.35 11.80 -4.19
CA LYS A 295 10.95 12.25 -4.20
C LYS A 295 10.02 11.13 -4.65
N GLU A 296 10.36 10.39 -5.71
CA GLU A 296 9.58 9.23 -6.17
C GLU A 296 9.52 8.12 -5.13
N LYS A 297 10.64 7.83 -4.45
CA LYS A 297 10.67 6.84 -3.36
C LYS A 297 9.75 7.25 -2.21
N ARG A 298 9.79 8.51 -1.79
CA ARG A 298 8.90 9.06 -0.76
C ARG A 298 7.44 8.95 -1.18
N ASP A 299 7.11 9.36 -2.40
CA ASP A 299 5.73 9.37 -2.89
C ASP A 299 5.17 7.94 -3.02
N THR A 300 6.02 6.97 -3.37
CA THR A 300 5.68 5.55 -3.37
C THR A 300 5.43 5.04 -1.95
N ALA A 301 6.33 5.34 -1.01
CA ALA A 301 6.15 4.97 0.41
C ALA A 301 4.87 5.60 1.00
N GLN A 302 4.57 6.86 0.66
CA GLN A 302 3.38 7.56 1.09
C GLN A 302 2.09 6.93 0.54
N LYS A 303 2.10 6.45 -0.71
CA LYS A 303 0.97 5.73 -1.30
C LYS A 303 0.72 4.38 -0.62
N ASN A 304 1.79 3.70 -0.20
CA ASN A 304 1.70 2.41 0.49
C ASN A 304 1.32 2.56 1.98
N TYR A 305 1.38 3.77 2.54
CA TYR A 305 1.11 4.08 3.95
C TYR A 305 -0.40 4.23 4.26
N HIS A 306 -1.28 3.43 3.63
CA HIS A 306 -2.74 3.57 3.78
C HIS A 306 -3.43 2.23 4.03
#